data_AF-B8XXR0-F1
#
_entry.id   AF-B8XXR0-F1
#
_cell.length_a   1.000
_cell.length_b   1.000
_cell.length_c   1.000
_cell.angle_alpha   90.00
_cell.angle_beta   90.00
_cell.angle_gamma   90.00
#
_symmetry.space_group_name_H-M   'P 1'
#
loop_
_entity.id
_entity.type
_entity.pdbx_description
1 polymer ?
#
loop_
_entity_poly.entity_id
_entity_poly.type
_entity_poly.pdbx_seq_one_letter_code
_entity_poly.pdbx_strand_id
1 'polypeptide(L)'
;MREGWRKYKLLTSLSSSAQLDFLTRAMASDDKPEVAERVTRGKDHEEEKEEDKGGFIDKVKDFIQDIGEKIEGAIGFGKPTADVSGVHFPHIDLHKAEVIVDVLVKNPNPVPIPLIDINYLIESDGRKLISGLIPDAGTIRAHGSETVKIPVNVIYDDIKSTYKDIKPGSIIPYIVKVDLIIDVPVIGRITIPLQKTGEIPVPYKPDIDVEKIHFERFSFEETTATLKLKLENKNDFDLGLNALDYEVWLGDENIGGTELQKSAKLEQNGITHMDLPISFRPKDFGSALWDMIRGRGTGYTMKGNIDVDTPFGAMKLPISKEGGTTRLKKKKDDGSYDDDDDED
;
A
#
# COMPACT_ATOMS: atom_id res chain seq x y z
N MET A 1 -21.70 16.98 54.42
CA MET A 1 -20.80 17.94 53.73
C MET A 1 -19.39 17.74 54.22
N ARG A 2 -18.43 17.64 53.30
CA ARG A 2 -16.96 17.62 53.51
C ARG A 2 -16.38 16.37 54.19
N GLU A 3 -15.85 15.45 53.37
CA GLU A 3 -14.62 14.67 53.69
C GLU A 3 -14.05 13.84 52.53
N GLY A 4 -14.72 13.73 51.37
CA GLY A 4 -14.22 12.94 50.23
C GLY A 4 -13.21 13.62 49.28
N TRP A 5 -12.88 14.90 49.45
CA TRP A 5 -12.18 15.70 48.41
C TRP A 5 -10.72 16.09 48.72
N ARG A 6 -10.09 15.52 49.76
CA ARG A 6 -8.67 15.79 50.07
C ARG A 6 -7.67 14.67 49.74
N LYS A 7 -8.11 13.54 49.17
CA LYS A 7 -7.19 12.47 48.70
C LYS A 7 -6.78 12.57 47.23
N TYR A 8 -7.43 13.41 46.43
CA TYR A 8 -7.13 13.53 44.99
C TYR A 8 -6.16 14.65 44.60
N LYS A 9 -5.55 15.35 45.57
CA LYS A 9 -4.69 16.52 45.27
C LYS A 9 -3.26 16.43 45.84
N LEU A 10 -2.74 15.21 46.03
CA LEU A 10 -1.35 15.00 46.51
C LEU A 10 -0.59 13.88 45.78
N LEU A 11 -1.07 13.40 44.64
CA LEU A 11 -0.35 12.40 43.81
C LEU A 11 0.09 12.92 42.45
N THR A 12 0.12 14.24 42.26
CA THR A 12 0.79 14.90 41.13
C THR A 12 2.07 15.58 41.62
N SER A 13 3.04 14.77 42.06
CA SER A 13 4.48 15.07 42.00
C SER A 13 5.23 13.91 42.65
N LEU A 14 5.73 12.95 41.87
CA LEU A 14 6.86 12.08 42.24
C LEU A 14 7.31 11.34 40.97
N SER A 15 8.62 11.31 40.73
CA SER A 15 9.28 10.83 39.51
C SER A 15 9.29 9.31 39.38
N SER A 16 9.39 8.84 38.12
CA SER A 16 9.29 7.46 37.63
C SER A 16 10.23 6.41 38.26
N SER A 17 11.13 6.78 39.16
CA SER A 17 12.08 5.86 39.83
C SER A 17 11.58 5.32 41.17
N ALA A 18 10.56 5.92 41.79
CA ALA A 18 10.03 5.48 43.09
C ALA A 18 8.86 4.47 43.01
N GLN A 19 8.32 4.22 41.82
CA GLN A 19 7.23 3.26 41.60
C GLN A 19 7.75 1.83 41.32
N LEU A 20 9.04 1.67 41.00
CA LEU A 20 9.61 0.37 40.65
C LEU A 20 10.06 -0.46 41.88
N ASP A 21 10.35 0.18 43.02
CA ASP A 21 10.79 -0.49 44.26
C ASP A 21 9.65 -1.01 45.15
N PHE A 22 8.41 -0.59 44.88
CA PHE A 22 7.23 -1.00 45.67
C PHE A 22 6.55 -2.28 45.15
N LEU A 23 6.84 -2.71 43.92
CA LEU A 23 6.27 -3.92 43.32
C LEU A 23 7.17 -5.15 43.45
N THR A 24 8.47 -4.98 43.71
CA THR A 24 9.45 -6.08 43.84
C THR A 24 9.53 -6.69 45.24
N ARG A 25 8.82 -6.14 46.24
CA ARG A 25 8.94 -6.55 47.66
C ARG A 25 7.71 -7.26 48.24
N ALA A 26 6.72 -7.61 47.42
CA ALA A 26 5.47 -8.19 47.86
C ALA A 26 5.11 -9.51 47.14
N MET A 27 6.06 -10.43 46.99
CA MET A 27 5.80 -11.84 46.60
C MET A 27 6.87 -12.75 47.24
N ALA A 28 6.76 -12.96 48.55
CA ALA A 28 7.50 -13.98 49.28
C ALA A 28 6.57 -14.60 50.33
N SER A 29 6.05 -15.80 50.04
CA SER A 29 5.51 -16.75 51.03
C SER A 29 5.11 -18.04 50.33
N ASP A 30 5.67 -19.14 50.83
CA ASP A 30 5.54 -20.53 50.42
C ASP A 30 4.10 -21.07 50.36
N ASP A 31 3.86 -22.05 49.46
CA ASP A 31 3.42 -23.38 49.88
C ASP A 31 3.59 -24.44 48.76
N LYS A 32 4.28 -25.54 49.09
CA LYS A 32 4.45 -26.76 48.27
C LYS A 32 3.40 -27.80 48.67
N PRO A 33 3.09 -28.77 47.78
CA PRO A 33 3.09 -30.15 48.23
C PRO A 33 3.94 -31.10 47.35
N GLU A 34 4.43 -32.15 48.02
CA GLU A 34 5.27 -33.25 47.53
C GLU A 34 4.65 -34.03 46.36
N VAL A 35 5.51 -34.41 45.41
CA VAL A 35 5.25 -35.44 44.40
C VAL A 35 6.05 -36.70 44.79
N ALA A 36 5.34 -37.82 44.98
CA ALA A 36 5.93 -39.13 45.20
C ALA A 36 6.44 -39.72 43.88
N GLU A 37 7.72 -40.09 43.82
CA GLU A 37 8.30 -40.88 42.74
C GLU A 37 7.85 -42.34 42.83
N ARG A 38 7.30 -42.87 41.73
CA ARG A 38 7.28 -44.31 41.44
C ARG A 38 7.74 -44.52 40.01
N VAL A 39 8.92 -45.12 39.88
CA VAL A 39 9.53 -45.58 38.63
C VAL A 39 8.89 -46.89 38.19
N THR A 40 8.34 -46.96 36.98
CA THR A 40 8.28 -48.19 36.17
C THR A 40 8.49 -47.90 34.68
N ARG A 41 9.74 -48.16 34.29
CA ARG A 41 10.31 -48.58 33.00
C ARG A 41 9.33 -49.03 31.88
N GLY A 42 9.37 -48.27 30.78
CA GLY A 42 9.65 -48.76 29.41
C GLY A 42 8.54 -49.46 28.62
N LYS A 43 8.01 -48.77 27.61
CA LYS A 43 7.70 -49.32 26.27
C LYS A 43 7.36 -48.17 25.29
N ASP A 44 8.17 -48.10 24.25
CA ASP A 44 7.94 -47.62 22.87
C ASP A 44 6.71 -46.72 22.62
N HIS A 45 6.96 -45.45 22.28
CA HIS A 45 5.99 -44.58 21.62
C HIS A 45 6.51 -44.20 20.24
N GLU A 46 5.79 -44.68 19.23
CA GLU A 46 5.81 -44.24 17.85
C GLU A 46 5.34 -42.77 17.75
N GLU A 47 5.78 -42.12 16.69
CA GLU A 47 5.48 -40.75 16.29
C GLU A 47 3.96 -40.48 16.24
N GLU A 48 3.44 -39.70 17.18
CA GLU A 48 2.14 -39.04 17.01
C GLU A 48 2.35 -37.68 16.33
N LYS A 49 1.96 -37.63 15.06
CA LYS A 49 1.81 -36.38 14.30
C LYS A 49 0.69 -35.55 14.91
N GLU A 50 0.99 -34.28 15.11
CA GLU A 50 0.03 -33.22 15.42
C GLU A 50 -1.10 -33.19 14.37
N GLU A 51 -2.28 -33.69 14.73
CA GLU A 51 -3.55 -33.29 14.12
C GLU A 51 -4.31 -32.43 15.13
N ASP A 52 -4.05 -31.12 15.12
CA ASP A 52 -5.06 -30.16 15.57
C ASP A 52 -4.94 -28.84 14.79
N LYS A 53 -5.46 -28.86 13.57
CA LYS A 53 -5.79 -27.64 12.81
C LYS A 53 -7.27 -27.63 12.41
N GLY A 54 -8.14 -28.09 13.30
CA GLY A 54 -9.58 -27.78 13.27
C GLY A 54 -9.82 -26.37 13.85
N GLY A 55 -9.23 -25.36 13.21
CA GLY A 55 -9.37 -23.96 13.61
C GLY A 55 -10.83 -23.53 13.49
N PHE A 56 -11.24 -22.56 14.31
CA PHE A 56 -12.59 -21.97 14.44
C PHE A 56 -13.50 -21.93 13.18
N ILE A 57 -12.94 -21.90 11.97
CA ILE A 57 -13.63 -21.94 10.68
C ILE A 57 -14.42 -23.23 10.48
N ASP A 58 -13.88 -24.40 10.84
CA ASP A 58 -14.61 -25.67 10.68
C ASP A 58 -15.79 -25.70 11.63
N LYS A 59 -15.60 -25.24 12.87
CA LYS A 59 -16.68 -25.09 13.87
C LYS A 59 -17.77 -24.10 13.43
N VAL A 60 -17.43 -23.04 12.68
CA VAL A 60 -18.40 -22.06 12.16
C VAL A 60 -19.12 -22.59 10.92
N LYS A 61 -18.43 -23.31 10.02
CA LYS A 61 -19.06 -23.99 8.88
C LYS A 61 -20.03 -25.07 9.36
N ASP A 62 -19.62 -25.86 10.35
CA ASP A 62 -20.43 -26.89 10.98
C ASP A 62 -21.65 -26.27 11.69
N PHE A 63 -21.50 -25.14 12.39
CA PHE A 63 -22.63 -24.41 12.97
C PHE A 63 -23.60 -23.82 11.93
N ILE A 64 -23.09 -23.36 10.78
CA ILE A 64 -23.92 -22.84 9.68
C ILE A 64 -24.72 -23.98 9.04
N GLN A 65 -24.11 -25.16 8.88
CA GLN A 65 -24.81 -26.35 8.39
C GLN A 65 -25.84 -26.88 9.40
N ASP A 66 -25.47 -27.00 10.67
CA ASP A 66 -26.30 -27.66 11.69
C ASP A 66 -27.52 -26.83 12.15
N ILE A 67 -27.50 -25.50 11.89
CA ILE A 67 -28.66 -24.62 12.03
C ILE A 67 -29.46 -24.52 10.72
N GLY A 68 -28.78 -24.61 9.57
CA GLY A 68 -29.41 -24.63 8.25
C GLY A 68 -30.39 -25.80 8.09
N GLU A 69 -29.97 -27.00 8.47
CA GLU A 69 -30.82 -28.21 8.39
C GLU A 69 -32.04 -28.17 9.33
N LYS A 70 -31.97 -27.46 10.46
CA LYS A 70 -33.07 -27.42 11.45
C LYS A 70 -34.20 -26.44 11.08
N ILE A 71 -33.99 -25.53 10.14
CA ILE A 71 -34.96 -24.48 9.77
C ILE A 71 -35.56 -24.71 8.36
N GLU A 72 -34.93 -25.53 7.51
CA GLU A 72 -35.47 -25.92 6.19
C GLU A 72 -36.85 -26.63 6.25
N GLY A 73 -37.26 -27.10 7.43
CA GLY A 73 -38.59 -27.68 7.66
C GLY A 73 -39.76 -26.68 7.73
N ALA A 74 -39.50 -25.37 7.80
CA ALA A 74 -40.55 -24.35 7.99
C ALA A 74 -40.64 -23.39 6.79
N ILE A 75 -41.45 -23.77 5.79
CA ILE A 75 -42.11 -22.90 4.80
C ILE A 75 -41.20 -21.78 4.22
N GLY A 76 -40.34 -22.09 3.25
CA GLY A 76 -39.83 -21.11 2.27
C GLY A 76 -38.97 -19.93 2.78
N PHE A 77 -38.64 -19.87 4.07
CA PHE A 77 -37.73 -18.88 4.65
C PHE A 77 -36.37 -19.51 4.97
N GLY A 78 -35.32 -19.05 4.30
CA GLY A 78 -33.94 -19.46 4.49
C GLY A 78 -33.01 -18.31 4.91
N LYS A 79 -31.80 -18.66 5.35
CA LYS A 79 -30.76 -17.70 5.70
C LYS A 79 -30.18 -17.07 4.42
N PRO A 80 -30.14 -15.73 4.31
CA PRO A 80 -29.45 -15.06 3.21
C PRO A 80 -27.97 -15.45 3.16
N THR A 81 -27.40 -15.45 1.96
CA THR A 81 -25.98 -15.73 1.75
C THR A 81 -25.32 -14.51 1.13
N ALA A 82 -24.04 -14.31 1.43
CA ALA A 82 -23.26 -13.24 0.84
C ALA A 82 -21.86 -13.75 0.52
N ASP A 83 -21.26 -13.20 -0.52
CA ASP A 83 -19.88 -13.51 -0.93
C ASP A 83 -19.22 -12.27 -1.53
N VAL A 84 -17.91 -12.14 -1.35
CA VAL A 84 -17.14 -11.04 -1.96
C VAL A 84 -16.88 -11.40 -3.42
N SER A 85 -17.67 -10.83 -4.32
CA SER A 85 -17.60 -11.11 -5.76
C SER A 85 -16.42 -10.46 -6.45
N GLY A 86 -15.89 -9.36 -5.92
CA GLY A 86 -14.77 -8.64 -6.54
C GLY A 86 -14.23 -7.50 -5.69
N VAL A 87 -13.00 -7.09 -6.00
CA VAL A 87 -12.37 -5.87 -5.47
C VAL A 87 -11.82 -5.10 -6.66
N HIS A 88 -12.16 -3.82 -6.75
CA HIS A 88 -11.76 -2.95 -7.84
C HIS A 88 -11.11 -1.68 -7.28
N PHE A 89 -10.20 -1.10 -8.06
CA PHE A 89 -9.52 0.16 -7.74
C PHE A 89 -9.93 1.22 -8.77
N PRO A 90 -11.02 1.99 -8.55
CA PRO A 90 -11.42 3.02 -9.50
C PRO A 90 -10.36 4.10 -9.72
N HIS A 91 -9.59 4.40 -8.68
CA HIS A 91 -8.57 5.43 -8.70
C HIS A 91 -7.42 5.07 -7.75
N ILE A 92 -6.19 5.27 -8.20
CA ILE A 92 -4.99 5.08 -7.40
C ILE A 92 -3.92 6.08 -7.82
N ASP A 93 -3.31 6.74 -6.84
CA ASP A 93 -2.21 7.70 -7.02
C ASP A 93 -1.18 7.60 -5.88
N LEU A 94 -0.29 8.59 -5.74
CA LEU A 94 0.73 8.60 -4.68
C LEU A 94 0.18 8.91 -3.27
N HIS A 95 -1.05 9.42 -3.18
CA HIS A 95 -1.67 9.93 -1.96
C HIS A 95 -2.77 9.01 -1.44
N LYS A 96 -3.57 8.44 -2.33
CA LYS A 96 -4.69 7.57 -1.98
C LYS A 96 -4.96 6.46 -3.00
N ALA A 97 -5.64 5.42 -2.52
CA ALA A 97 -6.36 4.47 -3.36
C ALA A 97 -7.83 4.44 -2.97
N GLU A 98 -8.70 4.56 -3.97
CA GLU A 98 -10.13 4.29 -3.85
C GLU A 98 -10.34 2.82 -4.17
N VAL A 99 -11.00 2.10 -3.26
CA VAL A 99 -11.25 0.67 -3.39
C VAL A 99 -12.75 0.44 -3.31
N ILE A 100 -13.30 -0.34 -4.23
CA ILE A 100 -14.70 -0.78 -4.17
C ILE A 100 -14.69 -2.29 -3.99
N VAL A 101 -15.25 -2.74 -2.86
CA VAL A 101 -15.49 -4.16 -2.59
C VAL A 101 -16.93 -4.47 -2.99
N ASP A 102 -17.10 -5.35 -3.98
CA ASP A 102 -18.40 -5.80 -4.44
C ASP A 102 -18.80 -7.06 -3.67
N VAL A 103 -19.90 -6.97 -2.94
CA VAL A 103 -20.46 -8.06 -2.14
C VAL A 103 -21.79 -8.50 -2.73
N LEU A 104 -21.83 -9.72 -3.25
CA LEU A 104 -23.05 -10.30 -3.81
C LEU A 104 -23.87 -10.92 -2.68
N VAL A 105 -25.04 -10.35 -2.41
CA VAL A 105 -25.98 -10.85 -1.41
C VAL A 105 -27.17 -11.51 -2.12
N LYS A 106 -27.52 -12.71 -1.68
CA LYS A 106 -28.64 -13.50 -2.20
C LYS A 106 -29.71 -13.67 -1.13
N ASN A 107 -30.92 -13.29 -1.47
CA ASN A 107 -32.10 -13.44 -0.62
C ASN A 107 -32.95 -14.62 -1.12
N PRO A 108 -32.96 -15.78 -0.43
CA PRO A 108 -33.82 -16.90 -0.80
C PRO A 108 -35.30 -16.66 -0.45
N ASN A 109 -35.63 -15.62 0.32
CA ASN A 109 -36.95 -15.43 0.91
C ASN A 109 -37.91 -14.70 -0.05
N PRO A 110 -39.22 -14.99 0.03
CA PRO A 110 -40.26 -14.37 -0.80
C PRO A 110 -40.56 -12.91 -0.42
N VAL A 111 -39.83 -12.35 0.55
CA VAL A 111 -40.01 -10.99 1.06
C VAL A 111 -38.67 -10.23 1.01
N PRO A 112 -38.69 -8.90 0.84
CA PRO A 112 -37.48 -8.09 0.89
C PRO A 112 -36.84 -8.10 2.28
N ILE A 113 -35.51 -7.99 2.33
CA ILE A 113 -34.70 -7.98 3.55
C ILE A 113 -33.96 -6.64 3.66
N PRO A 114 -34.24 -5.83 4.69
CA PRO A 114 -33.46 -4.63 4.97
C PRO A 114 -32.00 -4.96 5.30
N LEU A 115 -31.07 -4.27 4.65
CA LEU A 115 -29.65 -4.26 4.98
C LEU A 115 -29.40 -3.05 5.88
N ILE A 116 -29.34 -3.30 7.17
CA ILE A 116 -29.34 -2.26 8.19
C ILE A 116 -28.00 -1.56 8.21
N ASP A 117 -26.93 -2.29 8.50
CA ASP A 117 -25.60 -1.72 8.72
C ASP A 117 -24.56 -2.62 8.04
N ILE A 118 -23.50 -1.99 7.55
CA ILE A 118 -22.30 -2.69 7.08
C ILE A 118 -21.12 -2.18 7.91
N ASN A 119 -20.56 -3.04 8.76
CA ASN A 119 -19.26 -2.76 9.36
C ASN A 119 -18.18 -3.33 8.46
N TYR A 120 -17.11 -2.57 8.25
CA TYR A 120 -15.95 -3.09 7.54
C TYR A 120 -14.66 -2.71 8.27
N LEU A 121 -13.68 -3.60 8.14
CA LEU A 121 -12.36 -3.49 8.73
C LEU A 121 -11.34 -4.02 7.71
N ILE A 122 -10.36 -3.19 7.39
CA ILE A 122 -9.16 -3.62 6.65
C ILE A 122 -8.03 -3.73 7.66
N GLU A 123 -7.45 -4.91 7.75
CA GLU A 123 -6.30 -5.18 8.61
C GLU A 123 -5.14 -5.76 7.80
N SER A 124 -3.91 -5.54 8.27
CA SER A 124 -2.69 -6.12 7.72
C SER A 124 -1.80 -6.53 8.90
N ASP A 125 -1.34 -7.79 8.92
CA ASP A 125 -0.53 -8.33 10.02
C ASP A 125 -1.08 -8.05 11.43
N GLY A 126 -2.39 -8.19 11.59
CA GLY A 126 -3.10 -7.93 12.85
C GLY A 126 -3.29 -6.46 13.20
N ARG A 127 -2.88 -5.54 12.31
CA ARG A 127 -3.00 -4.09 12.49
C ARG A 127 -4.22 -3.57 11.75
N LYS A 128 -5.01 -2.74 12.43
CA LYS A 128 -6.18 -2.09 11.85
C LYS A 128 -5.75 -0.92 10.97
N LEU A 129 -5.81 -1.09 9.65
CA LEU A 129 -5.50 -0.03 8.69
C LEU A 129 -6.67 0.95 8.56
N ILE A 130 -7.88 0.43 8.33
CA ILE A 130 -9.08 1.22 8.05
C ILE A 130 -10.29 0.53 8.67
N SER A 131 -11.27 1.29 9.15
CA SER A 131 -12.60 0.76 9.42
C SER A 131 -13.67 1.80 9.17
N GLY A 132 -14.89 1.34 8.92
CA GLY A 132 -16.05 2.22 8.90
C GLY A 132 -17.36 1.45 9.11
N LEU A 133 -18.42 2.23 9.19
CA LEU A 133 -19.80 1.80 9.29
C LEU A 133 -20.59 2.51 8.19
N ILE A 134 -21.32 1.75 7.39
CA ILE A 134 -22.31 2.26 6.45
C ILE A 134 -23.69 1.97 7.03
N PRO A 135 -24.38 2.98 7.57
CA PRO A 135 -25.74 2.81 8.06
C PRO A 135 -26.74 2.85 6.91
N ASP A 136 -27.88 2.19 7.10
CA ASP A 136 -29.00 2.08 6.16
C ASP A 136 -28.55 1.74 4.73
N ALA A 137 -27.88 0.60 4.59
CA ALA A 137 -27.30 0.17 3.32
C ALA A 137 -28.33 -0.43 2.33
N GLY A 138 -29.62 -0.20 2.56
CA GLY A 138 -30.69 -0.43 1.58
C GLY A 138 -31.53 -1.67 1.86
N THR A 139 -32.06 -2.29 0.81
CA THR A 139 -32.99 -3.43 0.92
C THR A 139 -32.77 -4.41 -0.21
N ILE A 140 -32.55 -5.68 0.14
CA ILE A 140 -32.37 -6.78 -0.80
C ILE A 140 -33.74 -7.30 -1.22
N ARG A 141 -34.01 -7.33 -2.53
CA ARG A 141 -35.31 -7.75 -3.07
C ARG A 141 -35.65 -9.21 -2.76
N ALA A 142 -36.95 -9.51 -2.71
CA ALA A 142 -37.47 -10.89 -2.57
C ALA A 142 -36.97 -11.80 -3.70
N HIS A 143 -36.55 -13.02 -3.37
CA HIS A 143 -35.93 -13.98 -4.31
C HIS A 143 -34.84 -13.36 -5.19
N GLY A 144 -34.20 -12.31 -4.69
CA GLY A 144 -33.30 -11.46 -5.45
C GLY A 144 -31.83 -11.73 -5.15
N SER A 145 -30.98 -11.26 -6.05
CA SER A 145 -29.55 -11.12 -5.82
C SER A 145 -29.18 -9.66 -6.07
N GLU A 146 -28.41 -9.08 -5.15
CA GLU A 146 -28.00 -7.67 -5.22
C GLU A 146 -26.52 -7.54 -4.89
N THR A 147 -25.80 -6.73 -5.66
CA THR A 147 -24.39 -6.45 -5.42
C THR A 147 -24.27 -5.16 -4.65
N VAL A 148 -23.90 -5.27 -3.38
CA VAL A 148 -23.66 -4.16 -2.47
C VAL A 148 -22.22 -3.69 -2.69
N LYS A 149 -22.06 -2.39 -2.98
CA LYS A 149 -20.75 -1.76 -3.21
C LYS A 149 -20.29 -1.08 -1.93
N ILE A 150 -19.16 -1.51 -1.40
CA ILE A 150 -18.55 -0.94 -0.19
C ILE A 150 -17.35 -0.10 -0.63
N PRO A 151 -17.48 1.24 -0.68
CA PRO A 151 -16.37 2.13 -0.99
C PRO A 151 -15.45 2.28 0.22
N VAL A 152 -14.15 2.10 0.00
CA VAL A 152 -13.10 2.30 1.00
C VAL A 152 -12.05 3.23 0.42
N ASN A 153 -11.74 4.29 1.16
CA ASN A 153 -10.68 5.22 0.81
C ASN A 153 -9.44 4.95 1.67
N VAL A 154 -8.37 4.53 1.02
CA VAL A 154 -7.07 4.29 1.62
C VAL A 154 -6.24 5.56 1.47
N ILE A 155 -5.96 6.24 2.58
CA ILE A 155 -5.06 7.40 2.59
C ILE A 155 -3.68 6.94 3.02
N TYR A 156 -2.70 7.02 2.11
CA TYR A 156 -1.37 6.44 2.36
C TYR A 156 -0.63 7.17 3.47
N ASP A 157 -0.82 8.47 3.63
CA ASP A 157 -0.16 9.25 4.68
C ASP A 157 -0.62 8.83 6.09
N ASP A 158 -1.89 8.47 6.26
CA ASP A 158 -2.42 7.96 7.53
C ASP A 158 -1.80 6.60 7.89
N ILE A 159 -1.64 5.73 6.87
CA ILE A 159 -1.01 4.42 7.04
C ILE A 159 0.48 4.57 7.38
N LYS A 160 1.23 5.34 6.60
CA LYS A 160 2.68 5.55 6.80
C LYS A 160 3.00 6.24 8.12
N SER A 161 2.17 7.20 8.55
CA SER A 161 2.36 7.90 9.82
C SER A 161 2.09 7.00 11.02
N THR A 162 1.15 6.07 10.89
CA THR A 162 0.82 5.10 11.94
C THR A 162 1.82 3.93 11.97
N TYR A 163 2.25 3.45 10.81
CA TYR A 163 3.06 2.24 10.64
C TYR A 163 4.35 2.55 9.86
N LYS A 164 5.45 2.75 10.60
CA LYS A 164 6.74 3.20 10.03
C LYS A 164 7.47 2.17 9.16
N ASP A 165 7.09 0.91 9.28
CA ASP A 165 7.64 -0.20 8.50
C ASP A 165 7.00 -0.32 7.10
N ILE A 166 5.85 0.31 6.89
CA ILE A 166 5.23 0.43 5.57
C ILE A 166 5.95 1.53 4.79
N LYS A 167 6.68 1.11 3.75
CA LYS A 167 7.49 2.01 2.91
C LYS A 167 6.77 2.33 1.60
N PRO A 168 6.90 3.55 1.06
CA PRO A 168 6.56 3.79 -0.34
C PRO A 168 7.29 2.81 -1.26
N GLY A 169 6.59 2.33 -2.28
CA GLY A 169 7.04 1.31 -3.22
C GLY A 169 6.57 -0.11 -2.86
N SER A 170 6.17 -0.36 -1.61
CA SER A 170 5.82 -1.72 -1.16
C SER A 170 4.39 -2.13 -1.51
N ILE A 171 4.16 -3.45 -1.52
CA ILE A 171 2.83 -4.06 -1.56
C ILE A 171 2.49 -4.58 -0.17
N ILE A 172 1.34 -4.16 0.37
CA ILE A 172 0.87 -4.56 1.70
C ILE A 172 -0.19 -5.66 1.55
N PRO A 173 0.02 -6.86 2.12
CA PRO A 173 -1.03 -7.86 2.22
C PRO A 173 -2.09 -7.39 3.21
N TYR A 174 -3.37 -7.56 2.89
CA TYR A 174 -4.47 -7.18 3.76
C TYR A 174 -5.54 -8.27 3.85
N ILE A 175 -6.36 -8.13 4.89
CA ILE A 175 -7.60 -8.86 5.10
C ILE A 175 -8.71 -7.82 5.22
N VAL A 176 -9.67 -7.88 4.30
CA VAL A 176 -10.95 -7.17 4.40
C VAL A 176 -11.91 -8.07 5.17
N LYS A 177 -12.46 -7.56 6.26
CA LYS A 177 -13.56 -8.13 7.01
C LYS A 177 -14.79 -7.24 6.82
N VAL A 178 -15.92 -7.85 6.48
CA VAL A 178 -17.20 -7.16 6.30
C VAL A 178 -18.26 -7.89 7.09
N ASP A 179 -18.92 -7.18 8.00
CA ASP A 179 -20.07 -7.69 8.73
C ASP A 179 -21.33 -7.04 8.17
N LEU A 180 -22.12 -7.82 7.41
CA LEU A 180 -23.42 -7.40 6.92
C LEU A 180 -24.47 -7.66 8.00
N ILE A 181 -25.10 -6.60 8.51
CA ILE A 181 -26.17 -6.68 9.49
C ILE A 181 -27.50 -6.54 8.77
N ILE A 182 -28.27 -7.62 8.72
CA ILE A 182 -29.54 -7.69 8.01
C ILE A 182 -30.68 -8.06 8.96
N ASP A 183 -31.89 -7.56 8.68
CA ASP A 183 -33.09 -7.93 9.43
C ASP A 183 -33.94 -8.90 8.62
N VAL A 184 -33.83 -10.19 8.94
CA VAL A 184 -34.52 -11.23 8.17
C VAL A 184 -35.89 -11.48 8.81
N PRO A 185 -37.01 -11.37 8.07
CA PRO A 185 -38.33 -11.64 8.62
C PRO A 185 -38.40 -13.03 9.25
N VAL A 186 -39.08 -13.14 10.40
CA VAL A 186 -39.20 -14.35 11.24
C VAL A 186 -37.92 -14.73 12.00
N ILE A 187 -36.74 -14.59 11.40
CA ILE A 187 -35.45 -14.94 12.02
C ILE A 187 -34.92 -13.80 12.92
N GLY A 188 -35.22 -12.55 12.56
CA GLY A 188 -34.74 -11.34 13.21
C GLY A 188 -33.38 -10.87 12.68
N ARG A 189 -32.73 -9.99 13.45
CA ARG A 189 -31.43 -9.41 13.10
C ARG A 189 -30.33 -10.47 13.14
N ILE A 190 -29.63 -10.64 12.03
CA ILE A 190 -28.46 -11.52 11.92
C ILE A 190 -27.27 -10.77 11.32
N THR A 191 -26.07 -11.26 11.63
CA THR A 191 -24.82 -10.77 11.04
C THR A 191 -24.23 -11.84 10.14
N ILE A 192 -23.88 -11.48 8.92
CA ILE A 192 -23.15 -12.32 7.98
C ILE A 192 -21.71 -11.80 7.90
N PRO A 193 -20.75 -12.45 8.59
CA PRO A 193 -19.35 -12.07 8.50
C PRO A 193 -18.75 -12.61 7.20
N LEU A 194 -18.02 -11.74 6.50
CA LEU A 194 -17.30 -12.04 5.27
C LEU A 194 -15.85 -11.66 5.46
N GLN A 195 -14.96 -12.44 4.85
CA GLN A 195 -13.53 -12.19 4.89
C GLN A 195 -12.91 -12.46 3.52
N LYS A 196 -12.04 -11.55 3.08
CA LYS A 196 -11.25 -11.72 1.87
C LYS A 196 -9.84 -11.18 2.06
N THR A 197 -8.85 -11.93 1.60
CA THR A 197 -7.45 -11.48 1.56
C THR A 197 -7.16 -10.81 0.22
N GLY A 198 -6.25 -9.84 0.22
CA GLY A 198 -5.78 -9.18 -1.00
C GLY A 198 -4.49 -8.40 -0.76
N GLU A 199 -4.10 -7.60 -1.74
CA GLU A 199 -2.89 -6.81 -1.73
C GLU A 199 -3.20 -5.34 -2.12
N ILE A 200 -2.66 -4.38 -1.37
CA ILE A 200 -2.75 -2.94 -1.67
C ILE A 200 -1.34 -2.41 -1.91
N PRO A 201 -1.04 -1.84 -3.08
CA PRO A 201 0.22 -1.16 -3.31
C PRO A 201 0.26 0.18 -2.56
N VAL A 202 1.46 0.61 -2.17
CA VAL A 202 1.77 1.99 -1.76
C VAL A 202 2.69 2.58 -2.82
N PRO A 203 2.15 3.21 -3.87
CA PRO A 203 2.95 3.64 -5.00
C PRO A 203 4.05 4.64 -4.61
N TYR A 204 5.19 4.52 -5.27
CA TYR A 204 6.31 5.47 -5.22
C TYR A 204 6.61 5.96 -6.63
N LYS A 205 6.92 7.26 -6.75
CA LYS A 205 7.34 7.85 -8.02
C LYS A 205 8.68 7.27 -8.47
N PRO A 206 8.87 6.91 -9.74
CA PRO A 206 10.20 6.53 -10.21
C PRO A 206 11.21 7.65 -10.03
N ASP A 207 12.43 7.26 -9.68
CA ASP A 207 13.54 8.21 -9.59
C ASP A 207 14.16 8.37 -10.99
N ILE A 208 14.46 9.62 -11.35
CA ILE A 208 14.97 9.98 -12.66
C ILE A 208 16.34 10.65 -12.54
N ASP A 209 17.26 10.30 -13.43
CA ASP A 209 18.58 10.93 -13.55
C ASP A 209 19.02 11.02 -15.01
N VAL A 210 19.82 12.01 -15.35
CA VAL A 210 20.47 12.17 -16.65
C VAL A 210 21.91 11.67 -16.51
N GLU A 211 22.20 10.49 -17.03
CA GLU A 211 23.54 9.91 -16.95
C GLU A 211 24.50 10.55 -17.95
N LYS A 212 23.99 10.88 -19.13
CA LYS A 212 24.80 11.41 -20.22
C LYS A 212 23.98 12.29 -21.14
N ILE A 213 24.62 13.34 -21.67
CA ILE A 213 24.08 14.17 -22.74
C ILE A 213 24.92 13.92 -23.99
N HIS A 214 24.25 13.57 -25.09
CA HIS A 214 24.86 13.46 -26.41
C HIS A 214 24.39 14.63 -27.27
N PHE A 215 25.30 15.54 -27.65
CA PHE A 215 24.97 16.65 -28.54
C PHE A 215 25.11 16.20 -29.99
N GLU A 216 24.03 16.21 -30.76
CA GLU A 216 24.12 15.99 -32.21
C GLU A 216 24.47 17.30 -32.94
N ARG A 217 23.89 18.42 -32.49
CA ARG A 217 24.20 19.76 -32.99
C ARG A 217 24.47 20.68 -31.82
N PHE A 218 25.59 21.41 -31.86
CA PHE A 218 25.95 22.36 -30.81
C PHE A 218 26.34 23.70 -31.41
N SER A 219 25.41 24.66 -31.37
CA SER A 219 25.62 26.02 -31.90
C SER A 219 24.76 27.05 -31.17
N PHE A 220 25.13 28.32 -31.28
CA PHE A 220 24.39 29.42 -30.65
C PHE A 220 22.98 29.62 -31.24
N GLU A 221 22.80 29.28 -32.52
CA GLU A 221 21.52 29.40 -33.23
C GLU A 221 20.55 28.27 -32.88
N GLU A 222 21.07 27.05 -32.76
CA GLU A 222 20.30 25.83 -32.49
C GLU A 222 21.24 24.78 -31.87
N THR A 223 20.77 24.15 -30.81
CA THR A 223 21.42 23.03 -30.14
C THR A 223 20.42 21.89 -30.00
N THR A 224 20.80 20.71 -30.49
CA THR A 224 20.04 19.46 -30.32
C THR A 224 20.88 18.48 -29.52
N ALA A 225 20.24 17.79 -28.59
CA ALA A 225 20.89 16.75 -27.80
C ALA A 225 19.95 15.60 -27.48
N THR A 226 20.49 14.40 -27.33
CA THR A 226 19.83 13.26 -26.71
C THR A 226 20.30 13.10 -25.27
N LEU A 227 19.37 13.17 -24.31
CA LEU A 227 19.58 12.87 -22.90
C LEU A 227 19.44 11.37 -22.69
N LYS A 228 20.51 10.70 -22.24
CA LYS A 228 20.44 9.32 -21.72
C LYS A 228 19.96 9.37 -20.29
N LEU A 229 18.68 9.09 -20.11
CA LEU A 229 18.04 8.99 -18.81
C LEU A 229 18.22 7.62 -18.20
N LYS A 230 18.37 7.62 -16.88
CA LYS A 230 18.19 6.49 -15.98
C LYS A 230 16.88 6.69 -15.24
N LEU A 231 15.94 5.77 -15.43
CA LEU A 231 14.71 5.66 -14.64
C LEU A 231 14.84 4.46 -13.71
N GLU A 232 14.67 4.69 -12.42
CA GLU A 232 14.73 3.67 -11.38
C GLU A 232 13.34 3.47 -10.78
N ASN A 233 12.79 2.27 -10.99
CA ASN A 233 11.53 1.86 -10.38
C ASN A 233 11.84 1.22 -9.03
N LYS A 234 11.48 1.90 -7.92
CA LYS A 234 11.63 1.37 -6.55
C LYS A 234 10.35 0.72 -6.02
N ASN A 235 9.37 0.49 -6.89
CA ASN A 235 8.17 -0.24 -6.52
C ASN A 235 8.44 -1.75 -6.59
N ASP A 236 7.79 -2.51 -5.70
CA ASP A 236 7.72 -3.98 -5.70
C ASP A 236 6.71 -4.50 -6.74
N PHE A 237 6.43 -3.71 -7.78
CA PHE A 237 5.61 -4.05 -8.92
C PHE A 237 6.12 -3.35 -10.17
N ASP A 238 5.85 -3.98 -11.32
CA ASP A 238 6.23 -3.45 -12.62
C ASP A 238 5.40 -2.22 -13.00
N LEU A 239 6.03 -1.27 -13.69
CA LEU A 239 5.35 -0.13 -14.31
C LEU A 239 5.46 -0.25 -15.83
N GLY A 240 4.34 -0.39 -16.52
CA GLY A 240 4.27 -0.33 -17.97
C GLY A 240 4.17 1.13 -18.43
N LEU A 241 5.31 1.76 -18.75
CA LEU A 241 5.33 3.12 -19.30
C LEU A 241 4.61 3.16 -20.64
N ASN A 242 3.71 4.13 -20.80
CA ASN A 242 2.98 4.42 -22.04
C ASN A 242 3.42 5.76 -22.63
N ALA A 243 3.51 6.78 -21.79
CA ALA A 243 3.94 8.12 -22.18
C ALA A 243 4.77 8.77 -21.07
N LEU A 244 5.68 9.64 -21.49
CA LEU A 244 6.52 10.44 -20.62
C LEU A 244 6.42 11.90 -21.05
N ASP A 245 5.77 12.70 -20.23
CA ASP A 245 5.80 14.15 -20.32
C ASP A 245 6.97 14.67 -19.50
N TYR A 246 7.80 15.52 -20.08
CA TYR A 246 8.99 16.04 -19.41
C TYR A 246 9.31 17.46 -19.83
N GLU A 247 9.85 18.21 -18.87
CA GLU A 247 10.42 19.54 -19.03
C GLU A 247 11.84 19.54 -18.44
N VAL A 248 12.76 20.22 -19.10
CA VAL A 248 14.18 20.28 -18.72
C VAL A 248 14.61 21.73 -18.52
N TRP A 249 15.31 21.97 -17.43
CA TRP A 249 15.92 23.26 -17.11
C TRP A 249 17.43 23.11 -16.99
N LEU A 250 18.16 24.11 -17.49
CA LEU A 250 19.58 24.28 -17.26
C LEU A 250 19.79 25.57 -16.45
N GLY A 251 20.21 25.43 -15.20
CA GLY A 251 20.07 26.53 -14.24
C GLY A 251 18.59 26.89 -14.03
N ASP A 252 18.26 28.16 -14.20
CA ASP A 252 16.89 28.68 -14.06
C ASP A 252 16.11 28.76 -15.39
N GLU A 253 16.77 28.44 -16.51
CA GLU A 253 16.18 28.56 -17.85
C GLU A 253 15.51 27.26 -18.30
N ASN A 254 14.23 27.31 -18.67
CA ASN A 254 13.52 26.18 -19.27
C ASN A 254 13.97 26.04 -20.72
N ILE A 255 14.74 24.98 -21.00
CA ILE A 255 15.28 24.72 -22.35
C ILE A 255 14.33 23.88 -23.21
N GLY A 256 13.18 23.49 -22.69
CA GLY A 256 12.14 22.81 -23.44
C GLY A 256 11.64 21.54 -22.77
N GLY A 257 10.60 21.00 -23.37
CA GLY A 257 9.90 19.81 -22.90
C GLY A 257 8.89 19.35 -23.94
N THR A 258 8.60 18.06 -23.96
CA THR A 258 7.57 17.49 -24.82
C THR A 258 7.07 16.19 -24.23
N GLU A 259 5.91 15.77 -24.67
CA GLU A 259 5.45 14.41 -24.46
C GLU A 259 6.19 13.46 -25.41
N LEU A 260 6.70 12.36 -24.87
CA LEU A 260 7.26 11.24 -25.61
C LEU A 260 6.37 10.02 -25.40
N GLN A 261 5.63 9.66 -26.45
CA GLN A 261 4.87 8.42 -26.53
C GLN A 261 5.84 7.26 -26.73
N LYS A 262 6.10 6.49 -25.67
CA LYS A 262 7.05 5.38 -25.68
C LYS A 262 6.60 4.30 -24.72
N SER A 263 6.40 3.10 -25.27
CA SER A 263 6.13 1.92 -24.46
C SER A 263 7.43 1.30 -23.95
N ALA A 264 7.54 1.14 -22.63
CA ALA A 264 8.64 0.45 -21.98
C ALA A 264 8.17 -0.22 -20.69
N LYS A 265 8.70 -1.40 -20.39
CA LYS A 265 8.46 -2.05 -19.10
C LYS A 265 9.56 -1.65 -18.12
N LEU A 266 9.19 -0.98 -17.03
CA LEU A 266 10.08 -0.69 -15.92
C LEU A 266 9.88 -1.80 -14.90
N GLU A 267 10.78 -2.78 -14.93
CA GLU A 267 10.78 -3.90 -13.98
C GLU A 267 10.77 -3.40 -12.53
N GLN A 268 10.07 -4.10 -11.65
CA GLN A 268 10.09 -3.85 -10.21
C GLN A 268 11.53 -3.83 -9.68
N ASN A 269 11.83 -2.87 -8.78
CA ASN A 269 13.18 -2.65 -8.24
C ASN A 269 14.29 -2.55 -9.32
N GLY A 270 13.93 -2.16 -10.54
CA GLY A 270 14.78 -2.18 -11.72
C GLY A 270 15.21 -0.80 -12.21
N ILE A 271 16.24 -0.79 -13.05
CA ILE A 271 16.72 0.41 -13.75
C ILE A 271 16.45 0.25 -15.26
N THR A 272 15.84 1.26 -15.86
CA THR A 272 15.57 1.35 -17.29
C THR A 272 16.24 2.59 -17.86
N HIS A 273 16.96 2.43 -18.97
CA HIS A 273 17.58 3.56 -19.66
C HIS A 273 16.72 4.03 -20.83
N MET A 274 16.58 5.34 -20.99
CA MET A 274 15.78 5.96 -22.05
C MET A 274 16.52 7.11 -22.71
N ASP A 275 16.34 7.26 -24.01
CA ASP A 275 16.89 8.37 -24.77
C ASP A 275 15.79 9.41 -25.00
N LEU A 276 15.99 10.64 -24.48
CA LEU A 276 15.09 11.78 -24.69
C LEU A 276 15.72 12.84 -25.61
N PRO A 277 15.10 13.13 -26.76
CA PRO A 277 15.59 14.18 -27.65
C PRO A 277 15.14 15.56 -27.17
N ILE A 278 16.08 16.49 -27.01
CA ILE A 278 15.84 17.90 -26.73
C ILE A 278 16.38 18.79 -27.85
N SER A 279 15.68 19.88 -28.13
CA SER A 279 16.12 20.90 -29.10
C SER A 279 15.78 22.29 -28.58
N PHE A 280 16.77 23.18 -28.58
CA PHE A 280 16.62 24.55 -28.08
C PHE A 280 17.59 25.51 -28.77
N ARG A 281 17.35 26.81 -28.64
CA ARG A 281 18.16 27.86 -29.27
C ARG A 281 18.85 28.70 -28.19
N PRO A 282 20.16 28.51 -27.93
CA PRO A 282 20.86 29.22 -26.86
C PRO A 282 20.72 30.75 -26.90
N LYS A 283 20.63 31.35 -28.09
CA LYS A 283 20.42 32.80 -28.26
C LYS A 283 19.14 33.35 -27.61
N ASP A 284 18.11 32.51 -27.43
CA ASP A 284 16.84 32.91 -26.83
C ASP A 284 16.98 33.11 -25.31
N PHE A 285 18.02 32.52 -24.70
CA PHE A 285 18.28 32.53 -23.25
C PHE A 285 19.52 33.34 -22.85
N GLY A 286 20.20 33.95 -23.83
CA GLY A 286 21.35 34.82 -23.60
C GLY A 286 22.71 34.13 -23.45
N SER A 287 23.76 34.93 -23.26
CA SER A 287 25.15 34.45 -23.24
C SER A 287 25.49 33.59 -22.03
N ALA A 288 24.79 33.76 -20.90
CA ALA A 288 25.02 32.99 -19.68
C ALA A 288 24.75 31.49 -19.89
N LEU A 289 23.62 31.13 -20.53
CA LEU A 289 23.32 29.73 -20.87
C LEU A 289 24.37 29.17 -21.85
N TRP A 290 24.77 29.96 -22.84
CA TRP A 290 25.79 29.56 -23.81
C TRP A 290 27.17 29.33 -23.17
N ASP A 291 27.55 30.14 -22.18
CA ASP A 291 28.79 29.98 -21.42
C ASP A 291 28.71 28.79 -20.46
N MET A 292 27.54 28.55 -19.85
CA MET A 292 27.29 27.40 -18.98
C MET A 292 27.47 26.08 -19.73
N ILE A 293 26.89 25.95 -20.92
CA ILE A 293 27.01 24.72 -21.72
C ILE A 293 28.44 24.52 -22.22
N ARG A 294 29.18 25.59 -22.54
CA ARG A 294 30.57 25.47 -23.03
C ARG A 294 31.61 25.21 -21.94
N GLY A 295 31.34 25.56 -20.69
CA GLY A 295 32.40 25.85 -19.71
C GLY A 295 32.67 24.80 -18.63
N ARG A 296 31.69 24.41 -17.80
CA ARG A 296 32.00 23.86 -16.46
C ARG A 296 31.11 22.72 -15.94
N GLY A 297 30.24 22.18 -16.79
CA GLY A 297 29.13 21.36 -16.31
C GLY A 297 28.08 22.24 -15.64
N THR A 298 26.82 21.86 -15.79
CA THR A 298 25.70 22.65 -15.32
C THR A 298 24.79 21.78 -14.47
N GLY A 299 24.25 22.41 -13.42
CA GLY A 299 23.06 21.91 -12.75
C GLY A 299 21.93 21.80 -13.78
N TYR A 300 21.19 20.70 -13.72
CA TYR A 300 19.96 20.53 -14.45
C TYR A 300 18.83 20.22 -13.47
N THR A 301 17.65 20.64 -13.85
CA THR A 301 16.40 20.21 -13.23
C THR A 301 15.55 19.57 -14.31
N MET A 302 14.83 18.51 -13.95
CA MET A 302 13.88 17.86 -14.83
C MET A 302 12.62 17.55 -14.04
N LYS A 303 11.47 17.85 -14.62
CA LYS A 303 10.15 17.62 -14.05
C LYS A 303 9.25 17.04 -15.12
N GLY A 304 8.21 16.35 -14.71
CA GLY A 304 7.31 15.74 -15.67
C GLY A 304 6.35 14.76 -15.03
N ASN A 305 5.67 14.01 -15.87
CA ASN A 305 4.79 12.93 -15.46
C ASN A 305 5.00 11.72 -16.37
N ILE A 306 4.92 10.54 -15.79
CA ILE A 306 4.82 9.29 -16.55
C ILE A 306 3.39 8.77 -16.46
N ASP A 307 2.83 8.40 -17.60
CA ASP A 307 1.59 7.64 -17.67
C ASP A 307 1.97 6.16 -17.75
N VAL A 308 1.56 5.37 -16.75
CA VAL A 308 1.95 3.97 -16.57
C VAL A 308 0.74 3.08 -16.35
N ASP A 309 0.77 1.88 -16.91
CA ASP A 309 -0.11 0.79 -16.50
C ASP A 309 0.54 -0.03 -15.39
N THR A 310 -0.27 -0.42 -14.40
CA THR A 310 0.17 -1.26 -13.29
C THR A 310 -0.80 -2.41 -13.08
N PRO A 311 -0.43 -3.46 -12.35
CA PRO A 311 -1.36 -4.54 -11.97
C PRO A 311 -2.61 -4.04 -11.20
N PHE A 312 -2.56 -2.83 -10.65
CA PHE A 312 -3.61 -2.23 -9.83
C PHE A 312 -4.42 -1.14 -10.56
N GLY A 313 -4.12 -0.89 -11.84
CA GLY A 313 -4.74 0.14 -12.66
C GLY A 313 -3.74 1.11 -13.29
N ALA A 314 -4.21 1.94 -14.21
CA ALA A 314 -3.40 2.99 -14.80
C ALA A 314 -3.14 4.11 -13.79
N MET A 315 -1.93 4.66 -13.80
CA MET A 315 -1.51 5.75 -12.93
C MET A 315 -0.78 6.84 -13.72
N LYS A 316 -0.90 8.08 -13.26
CA LYS A 316 -0.06 9.20 -13.69
C LYS A 316 0.85 9.59 -12.55
N LEU A 317 2.14 9.25 -12.66
CA LEU A 317 3.11 9.46 -11.59
C LEU A 317 4.01 10.67 -11.90
N PRO A 318 4.15 11.64 -10.99
CA PRO A 318 5.08 12.75 -11.18
C PRO A 318 6.52 12.25 -11.07
N ILE A 319 7.39 12.79 -11.91
CA ILE A 319 8.84 12.58 -11.82
C ILE A 319 9.51 13.93 -11.63
N SER A 320 10.59 13.92 -10.84
CA SER A 320 11.36 15.14 -10.61
C SER A 320 12.78 14.83 -10.19
N LYS A 321 13.73 15.57 -10.75
CA LYS A 321 15.12 15.63 -10.33
C LYS A 321 15.53 17.09 -10.28
N GLU A 322 15.95 17.56 -9.12
CA GLU A 322 16.43 18.93 -8.94
C GLU A 322 17.92 18.91 -8.62
N GLY A 323 18.68 19.85 -9.20
CA GLY A 323 20.11 20.02 -8.90
C GLY A 323 21.01 18.86 -9.33
N GLY A 324 20.61 18.08 -10.34
CA GLY A 324 21.49 17.07 -10.92
C GLY A 324 22.68 17.72 -11.62
N THR A 325 23.86 17.12 -11.57
CA THR A 325 25.05 17.68 -12.23
C THR A 325 25.40 16.85 -13.45
N THR A 326 25.49 17.47 -14.62
CA THR A 326 26.06 16.80 -15.80
C THR A 326 27.50 17.26 -16.03
N ARG A 327 28.38 16.33 -16.37
CA ARG A 327 29.72 16.63 -16.89
C ARG A 327 29.77 16.29 -18.37
N LEU A 328 30.14 17.26 -19.20
CA LEU A 328 30.47 17.01 -20.60
C LEU A 328 31.78 16.21 -20.64
N LYS A 329 31.69 14.88 -20.76
CA LYS A 329 32.87 14.09 -21.15
C LYS A 329 33.17 14.40 -22.60
N LYS A 330 34.20 15.24 -22.85
CA LYS A 330 34.82 15.34 -24.17
C LYS A 330 35.25 13.92 -24.58
N LYS A 331 34.89 13.49 -25.80
CA LYS A 331 35.60 12.36 -26.41
C LYS A 331 37.07 12.79 -26.52
N LYS A 332 37.98 12.04 -25.88
CA LYS A 332 39.39 12.05 -26.27
C LYS A 332 39.41 11.45 -27.68
N ASP A 333 39.56 12.28 -28.70
CA ASP A 333 40.04 11.80 -29.99
C ASP A 333 41.56 11.68 -29.84
N ASP A 334 42.07 10.49 -30.14
CA ASP A 334 43.46 10.03 -30.08
C ASP A 334 43.90 9.29 -28.79
N GLY A 335 44.65 8.22 -29.03
CA GLY A 335 44.87 7.12 -28.10
C GLY A 335 46.14 7.30 -27.28
N SER A 336 45.98 7.72 -26.03
CA SER A 336 46.88 7.28 -24.97
C SER A 336 46.05 6.73 -23.80
N TYR A 337 46.46 5.56 -23.34
CA TYR A 337 46.04 4.98 -22.08
C TYR A 337 46.55 5.90 -20.96
N ASP A 338 45.64 6.46 -20.18
CA ASP A 338 45.96 6.93 -18.84
C ASP A 338 45.18 6.00 -17.90
N ASP A 339 45.90 5.04 -17.32
CA ASP A 339 45.53 4.41 -16.05
C ASP A 339 45.57 5.52 -15.01
N ASP A 340 44.40 5.98 -14.57
CA ASP A 340 44.25 6.59 -13.27
C ASP A 340 43.20 5.76 -12.53
N ASP A 341 43.72 4.76 -11.81
CA ASP A 341 43.10 4.20 -10.63
C ASP A 341 42.84 5.33 -9.64
N ASP A 342 41.57 5.61 -9.35
CA ASP A 342 41.19 6.30 -8.12
C ASP A 342 40.30 5.33 -7.31
N GLU A 343 40.97 4.56 -6.45
CA GLU A 343 40.42 4.08 -5.19
C GLU A 343 40.16 5.29 -4.28
N ASP A 344 38.90 5.56 -3.97
CA ASP A 344 38.36 5.73 -2.60
C ASP A 344 36.88 6.18 -2.61
#